data_AF-A0A1G4KNC2-F1
#
_entry.id   AF-A0A1G4KNC2-F1
#
_cell.length_a   1.000
_cell.length_b   1.000
_cell.length_c   1.000
_cell.angle_alpha   90.00
_cell.angle_beta   90.00
_cell.angle_gamma   90.00
#
_symmetry.space_group_name_H-M   'P 1'
#
loop_
_entity.id
_entity.type
_entity.pdbx_description
1 polymer ?
#
loop_
_entity_poly.entity_id
_entity_poly.type
_entity_poly.pdbx_seq_one_letter_code
_entity_poly.pdbx_strand_id
1 'polypeptide(L)'
;MNVDKYASKLKNLKRKRINLTVKNRKEMNKEEKLNSINRKPAVYSMNEEPEEGGSGSADKKEHEDQKTKLFGYSIRDYEQWQNREDRKVKMDSSQYRDLAKSTYDKEVQRMVQKEKHHNRIEKQRFKVNSRGKLEVKDDPNLVNELAESLNQTASERFLRTRKKIDRQTTSESSSGFVNVKNKQFNDKLDRQAKKAGHRDSD
;
A
#
# COMPACT_ATOMS: atom_id res chain seq x y z
N MET A 1 -41.52 -7.19 4.06
CA MET A 1 -40.34 -7.17 4.97
C MET A 1 -40.77 -6.60 6.31
N ASN A 2 -40.37 -7.21 7.42
CA ASN A 2 -40.92 -6.87 8.75
C ASN A 2 -40.01 -5.85 9.46
N VAL A 3 -40.32 -4.56 9.31
CA VAL A 3 -39.50 -3.42 9.73
C VAL A 3 -39.26 -3.40 11.25
N ASP A 4 -40.25 -3.85 12.03
CA ASP A 4 -40.18 -3.90 13.49
C ASP A 4 -39.16 -4.93 14.02
N LYS A 5 -38.95 -6.01 13.26
CA LYS A 5 -37.93 -7.02 13.57
C LYS A 5 -36.51 -6.47 13.40
N TYR A 6 -36.30 -5.57 12.44
CA TYR A 6 -35.01 -4.92 12.24
C TYR A 6 -34.74 -3.82 13.28
N ALA A 7 -35.77 -3.04 13.64
CA ALA A 7 -35.66 -2.02 14.67
C ALA A 7 -35.32 -2.62 16.05
N SER A 8 -35.95 -3.74 16.42
CA SER A 8 -35.65 -4.47 17.67
C SER A 8 -34.24 -5.07 17.65
N LYS A 9 -33.80 -5.66 16.52
CA LYS A 9 -32.44 -6.17 16.35
C LYS A 9 -31.39 -5.06 16.51
N LEU A 10 -31.62 -3.88 15.95
CA LEU A 10 -30.72 -2.73 16.08
C LEU A 10 -30.64 -2.23 17.53
N LYS A 11 -31.78 -2.12 18.24
CA LYS A 11 -31.80 -1.76 19.66
C LYS A 11 -31.01 -2.75 20.52
N ASN A 12 -31.16 -4.05 20.24
CA ASN A 12 -30.41 -5.10 20.94
C ASN A 12 -28.91 -5.04 20.65
N LEU A 13 -28.50 -4.76 19.41
CA LEU A 13 -27.09 -4.57 19.05
C LEU A 13 -26.48 -3.34 19.74
N LYS A 14 -27.21 -2.22 19.81
CA LYS A 14 -26.77 -1.02 20.53
C LYS A 14 -26.57 -1.30 22.03
N ARG A 15 -27.48 -2.04 22.67
CA ARG A 15 -27.32 -2.48 24.07
C ARG A 15 -26.11 -3.40 24.25
N LYS A 16 -25.92 -4.37 23.35
CA LYS A 16 -24.75 -5.27 23.37
C LYS A 16 -23.43 -4.49 23.24
N ARG A 17 -23.36 -3.49 22.36
CA ARG A 17 -22.19 -2.62 22.20
C ARG A 17 -21.83 -1.93 23.51
N ILE A 18 -22.78 -1.27 24.16
CA ILE A 18 -22.55 -0.56 25.43
C ILE A 18 -22.07 -1.54 26.51
N ASN A 19 -22.71 -2.71 26.62
CA ASN A 19 -22.32 -3.73 27.58
C ASN A 19 -20.89 -4.25 27.34
N LEU A 20 -20.47 -4.43 26.09
CA LEU A 20 -19.11 -4.82 25.75
C LEU A 20 -18.10 -3.73 26.09
N THR A 21 -18.40 -2.46 25.79
CA THR A 21 -17.54 -1.34 26.16
C THR A 21 -17.32 -1.25 27.68
N VAL A 22 -18.39 -1.44 28.47
CA VAL A 22 -18.30 -1.47 29.94
C VAL A 22 -17.49 -2.68 30.43
N LYS A 23 -17.66 -3.86 29.83
CA LYS A 23 -16.87 -5.06 30.18
C LYS A 23 -15.38 -4.86 29.90
N ASN A 24 -15.03 -4.40 28.70
CA ASN A 24 -13.64 -4.14 28.32
C ASN A 24 -12.98 -3.12 29.24
N ARG A 25 -13.70 -2.04 29.62
CA ARG A 25 -13.17 -1.06 30.57
C ARG A 25 -12.94 -1.65 31.97
N LYS A 26 -13.81 -2.57 32.42
CA LYS A 26 -13.61 -3.28 33.69
C LYS A 26 -12.42 -4.23 33.65
N GLU A 27 -12.20 -4.92 32.52
CA GLU A 27 -11.05 -5.82 32.35
C GLU A 27 -9.74 -5.03 32.29
N MET A 28 -9.69 -3.93 31.54
CA MET A 28 -8.55 -3.01 31.51
C MET A 28 -8.17 -2.52 32.91
N ASN A 29 -9.15 -2.08 33.71
CA ASN A 29 -8.90 -1.65 35.09
C ASN A 29 -8.42 -2.79 36.01
N LYS A 30 -8.79 -4.04 35.73
CA LYS A 30 -8.29 -5.20 36.49
C LYS A 30 -6.84 -5.50 36.12
N GLU A 31 -6.50 -5.45 34.84
CA GLU A 31 -5.13 -5.64 34.36
C GLU A 31 -4.20 -4.55 34.88
N GLU A 32 -4.64 -3.30 34.91
CA GLU A 32 -3.87 -2.18 35.47
C GLU A 32 -3.57 -2.39 36.96
N LYS A 33 -4.55 -2.87 37.73
CA LYS A 33 -4.35 -3.23 39.15
C LYS A 33 -3.41 -4.44 39.33
N LEU A 34 -3.52 -5.46 38.49
CA LEU A 34 -2.59 -6.60 38.56
C LEU A 34 -1.16 -6.19 38.20
N ASN A 35 -1.01 -5.30 37.21
CA ASN A 35 0.27 -4.75 36.83
C ASN A 35 0.88 -3.83 37.89
N SER A 36 0.07 -3.07 38.63
CA SER A 36 0.59 -2.25 39.74
C SER A 36 0.99 -3.08 40.95
N ILE A 37 0.31 -4.21 41.21
CA ILE A 37 0.67 -5.15 42.30
C ILE A 37 1.93 -5.96 41.96
N ASN A 38 2.12 -6.35 40.69
CA ASN A 38 3.25 -7.17 40.25
C ASN A 38 4.52 -6.37 39.91
N ARG A 39 4.47 -5.04 39.92
CA ARG A 39 5.67 -4.20 39.76
C ARG A 39 6.30 -3.98 41.13
N LYS A 40 7.55 -4.45 41.30
CA LYS A 40 8.36 -4.14 42.48
C LYS A 40 8.40 -2.62 42.68
N PRO A 41 8.26 -2.10 43.92
CA PRO A 41 8.43 -0.67 44.18
C PRO A 41 9.83 -0.25 43.72
N ALA A 42 9.93 0.89 43.05
CA ALA A 42 11.22 1.50 42.72
C ALA A 42 11.89 1.97 44.02
N VAL A 43 12.63 1.07 44.67
CA VAL A 43 13.48 1.39 45.82
C VAL A 43 14.80 1.91 45.26
N TYR A 44 15.08 3.18 45.60
CA TYR A 44 16.36 3.90 45.51
C TYR A 44 17.50 3.17 44.78
N SER A 45 17.72 3.53 43.52
CA SER A 45 18.99 3.31 42.82
C SER A 45 19.99 4.36 43.29
N MET A 46 20.75 4.06 44.35
CA MET A 46 21.94 4.84 44.75
C MET A 46 23.17 4.32 43.99
N ASN A 47 23.92 5.26 43.42
CA ASN A 47 25.23 5.16 42.72
C ASN A 47 25.13 4.54 41.32
N GLU A 48 25.52 5.23 40.23
CA GLU A 48 26.88 5.76 39.99
C GLU A 48 26.90 7.26 39.58
N GLU A 49 28.04 7.88 39.83
CA GLU A 49 28.38 9.31 39.77
C GLU A 49 28.20 9.97 38.39
N PRO A 50 28.04 11.32 38.33
CA PRO A 50 27.98 12.05 37.07
C PRO A 50 29.39 12.32 36.55
N GLU A 51 29.87 11.51 35.60
CA GLU A 51 30.95 11.91 34.70
C GLU A 51 30.37 12.96 33.72
N GLU A 52 30.67 14.22 34.01
CA GLU A 52 30.57 15.34 33.09
C GLU A 52 31.41 15.06 31.84
N GLY A 53 30.75 14.83 30.70
CA GLY A 53 31.42 14.97 29.41
C GLY A 53 30.88 14.03 28.34
N GLY A 54 30.01 14.54 27.48
CA GLY A 54 29.73 13.89 26.21
C GLY A 54 28.29 14.01 25.78
N SER A 55 28.05 14.90 24.83
CA SER A 55 26.82 15.02 24.05
C SER A 55 26.33 13.65 23.53
N GLY A 56 25.11 13.26 23.88
CA GLY A 56 24.48 12.10 23.24
C GLY A 56 23.38 11.44 24.05
N SER A 57 22.21 12.06 24.16
CA SER A 57 21.01 11.35 24.65
C SER A 57 19.72 11.83 23.96
N ALA A 58 19.72 11.80 22.63
CA ALA A 58 18.48 11.82 21.85
C ALA A 58 17.87 10.41 21.69
N ASP A 59 18.63 9.32 21.90
CA ASP A 59 18.20 7.96 21.54
C ASP A 59 17.37 7.21 22.61
N LYS A 60 17.24 7.72 23.83
CA LYS A 60 16.44 7.03 24.87
C LYS A 60 14.94 7.35 24.82
N LYS A 61 14.51 8.39 24.09
CA LYS A 61 13.07 8.71 23.95
C LYS A 61 12.37 7.96 22.82
N GLU A 62 13.09 7.53 21.77
CA GLU A 62 12.44 6.84 20.65
C GLU A 62 12.02 5.40 20.99
N HIS A 63 12.69 4.74 21.94
CA HIS A 63 12.43 3.33 22.23
C HIS A 63 11.17 3.08 23.11
N GLU A 64 10.77 4.03 23.96
CA GLU A 64 9.51 3.93 24.72
C GLU A 64 8.28 4.25 23.85
N ASP A 65 8.40 5.20 22.93
CA ASP A 65 7.31 5.58 22.00
C ASP A 65 6.98 4.47 20.99
N GLN A 66 7.97 3.65 20.58
CA GLN A 66 7.74 2.52 19.69
C GLN A 66 7.06 1.34 20.42
N LYS A 67 7.45 1.05 21.68
CA LYS A 67 6.84 -0.03 22.48
C LYS A 67 5.42 0.28 22.92
N THR A 68 5.08 1.54 23.16
CA THR A 68 3.72 1.96 23.47
C THR A 68 2.82 2.05 22.22
N LYS A 69 3.38 2.35 21.04
CA LYS A 69 2.66 2.26 19.75
C LYS A 69 2.27 0.85 19.33
N LEU A 70 3.07 -0.15 19.71
CA LEU A 70 2.80 -1.56 19.37
C LEU A 70 1.45 -2.08 19.91
N PHE A 71 0.95 -1.51 21.01
CA PHE A 71 -0.33 -1.90 21.62
C PHE A 71 -1.49 -0.93 21.33
N GLY A 72 -1.27 0.11 20.50
CA GLY A 72 -2.21 1.20 20.25
C GLY A 72 -2.84 1.22 18.85
N TYR A 73 -2.69 0.17 18.04
CA TYR A 73 -3.25 0.14 16.69
C TYR A 73 -4.79 0.13 16.73
N SER A 74 -5.40 1.15 16.14
CA SER A 74 -6.83 1.14 15.86
C SER A 74 -7.14 0.14 14.74
N ILE A 75 -8.36 -0.36 14.68
CA ILE A 75 -8.85 -1.17 13.54
C ILE A 75 -8.61 -0.46 12.20
N ARG A 76 -8.67 0.87 12.18
CA ARG A 76 -8.34 1.67 10.98
C ARG A 76 -6.87 1.59 10.60
N ASP A 77 -5.97 1.53 11.57
CA ASP A 77 -4.53 1.42 11.32
C ASP A 77 -4.19 0.02 10.81
N TYR A 78 -4.90 -1.00 11.31
CA TYR A 78 -4.81 -2.36 10.79
C TYR A 78 -5.30 -2.45 9.34
N GLU A 79 -6.45 -1.86 9.01
CA GLU A 79 -6.95 -1.82 7.63
C GLU A 79 -6.00 -1.06 6.70
N GLN A 80 -5.39 0.04 7.17
CA GLN A 80 -4.39 0.76 6.39
C GLN A 80 -3.10 -0.03 6.22
N TRP A 81 -2.65 -0.73 7.25
CA TRP A 81 -1.49 -1.61 7.17
C TRP A 81 -1.75 -2.77 6.19
N GLN A 82 -2.89 -3.44 6.31
CA GLN A 82 -3.30 -4.52 5.41
C GLN A 82 -3.39 -4.04 3.95
N ASN A 83 -3.99 -2.88 3.70
CA ASN A 83 -4.00 -2.28 2.36
C ASN A 83 -2.59 -1.93 1.84
N ARG A 84 -1.63 -1.62 2.71
CA ARG A 84 -0.23 -1.41 2.31
C ARG A 84 0.46 -2.74 2.05
N GLU A 85 0.18 -3.76 2.83
CA GLU A 85 0.73 -5.11 2.67
C GLU A 85 0.23 -5.76 1.38
N ASP A 86 -1.06 -5.65 1.07
CA ASP A 86 -1.66 -6.13 -0.17
C ASP A 86 -1.08 -5.43 -1.41
N ARG A 87 -0.66 -4.16 -1.29
CA ARG A 87 0.07 -3.44 -2.36
C ARG A 87 1.51 -3.92 -2.53
N LYS A 88 2.12 -4.50 -1.50
CA LYS A 88 3.49 -5.03 -1.54
C LYS A 88 3.55 -6.46 -2.07
N VAL A 89 2.44 -7.21 -2.02
CA VAL A 89 2.34 -8.51 -2.70
C VAL A 89 2.49 -8.26 -4.19
N LYS A 90 3.75 -8.36 -4.66
CA LYS A 90 4.07 -8.34 -6.08
C LYS A 90 3.36 -9.55 -6.67
N MET A 91 2.26 -9.32 -7.39
CA MET A 91 1.65 -10.39 -8.18
C MET A 91 2.74 -10.99 -9.05
N ASP A 92 2.85 -12.31 -9.00
CA ASP A 92 3.81 -13.02 -9.82
C ASP A 92 3.48 -12.71 -11.28
N SER A 93 4.42 -12.07 -11.99
CA SER A 93 4.22 -11.65 -13.38
C SER A 93 4.08 -12.83 -14.35
N SER A 94 4.12 -14.06 -13.84
CA SER A 94 3.97 -15.30 -14.60
C SER A 94 2.60 -15.43 -15.27
N GLN A 95 1.55 -14.78 -14.76
CA GLN A 95 0.20 -14.88 -15.33
C GLN A 95 -0.25 -13.56 -15.97
N TYR A 96 -0.35 -13.55 -17.31
CA TYR A 96 -0.78 -12.36 -18.06
C TYR A 96 -2.19 -11.88 -17.69
N ARG A 97 -3.08 -12.79 -17.27
CA ARG A 97 -4.45 -12.46 -16.83
C ARG A 97 -4.44 -11.58 -15.57
N ASP A 98 -3.62 -11.95 -14.61
CA ASP A 98 -3.48 -11.23 -13.34
C ASP A 98 -2.83 -9.87 -13.54
N LEU A 99 -1.82 -9.80 -14.42
CA LEU A 99 -1.22 -8.54 -14.84
C LEU A 99 -2.27 -7.62 -15.50
N ALA A 100 -3.09 -8.15 -16.41
CA ALA A 100 -4.13 -7.37 -17.08
C ALA A 100 -5.15 -6.82 -16.06
N LYS A 101 -5.63 -7.66 -15.14
CA LYS A 101 -6.53 -7.25 -14.06
C LYS A 101 -5.88 -6.17 -13.18
N SER A 102 -4.65 -6.36 -12.74
CA SER A 102 -3.92 -5.39 -11.93
C SER A 102 -3.76 -4.05 -12.64
N THR A 103 -3.43 -4.07 -13.93
CA THR A 103 -3.33 -2.83 -14.73
C THR A 103 -4.68 -2.15 -14.89
N TYR A 104 -5.75 -2.91 -15.09
CA TYR A 104 -7.11 -2.37 -15.16
C TYR A 104 -7.52 -1.71 -13.84
N ASP A 105 -7.40 -2.42 -12.72
CA ASP A 105 -7.76 -1.93 -11.39
C ASP A 105 -6.99 -0.63 -11.06
N LYS A 106 -5.71 -0.56 -11.45
CA LYS A 106 -4.87 0.63 -11.29
C LYS A 106 -5.36 1.84 -12.10
N GLU A 107 -5.72 1.65 -13.37
CA GLU A 107 -6.21 2.76 -14.19
C GLU A 107 -7.62 3.21 -13.77
N VAL A 108 -8.49 2.28 -13.34
CA VAL A 108 -9.80 2.63 -12.76
C VAL A 108 -9.65 3.46 -11.50
N GLN A 109 -8.76 3.09 -10.59
CA GLN A 109 -8.50 3.88 -9.38
C GLN A 109 -8.00 5.29 -9.70
N ARG A 110 -7.21 5.46 -10.77
CA ARG A 110 -6.76 6.78 -11.24
C ARG A 110 -7.91 7.61 -11.78
N MET A 111 -8.82 7.01 -12.52
CA MET A 111 -10.03 7.67 -13.04
C MET A 111 -10.95 8.14 -11.90
N VAL A 112 -11.22 7.28 -10.91
CA VAL A 112 -12.05 7.64 -9.74
C VAL A 112 -11.47 8.81 -8.94
N GLN A 113 -10.14 8.96 -8.88
CA GLN A 113 -9.51 10.10 -8.23
C GLN A 113 -9.73 11.42 -9.00
N LYS A 114 -9.83 11.35 -10.32
CA LYS A 114 -10.09 12.50 -11.20
C LYS A 114 -11.58 12.89 -11.24
N GLU A 115 -12.48 11.91 -11.18
CA GLU A 115 -13.94 12.11 -11.30
C GLU A 115 -14.62 12.83 -10.14
N LYS A 116 -13.89 13.23 -9.08
CA LYS A 116 -14.45 14.01 -7.96
C LYS A 116 -15.10 15.35 -8.38
N HIS A 117 -15.01 15.74 -9.65
CA HIS A 117 -15.53 17.01 -10.19
C HIS A 117 -16.65 16.91 -11.25
N HIS A 118 -17.09 15.74 -11.72
CA HIS A 118 -18.13 15.66 -12.77
C HIS A 118 -19.34 14.79 -12.38
N ASN A 119 -20.43 15.43 -11.93
CA ASN A 119 -21.67 14.81 -11.45
C ASN A 119 -22.83 14.79 -12.48
N ARG A 120 -22.57 14.77 -13.78
CA ARG A 120 -23.64 14.64 -14.78
C ARG A 120 -23.33 13.56 -15.80
N ILE A 121 -23.71 12.33 -15.46
CA ILE A 121 -23.84 11.25 -16.44
C ILE A 121 -25.21 11.44 -17.10
N GLU A 122 -25.24 12.08 -18.25
CA GLU A 122 -26.42 12.03 -19.12
C GLU A 122 -26.51 10.62 -19.71
N LYS A 123 -27.72 10.03 -19.67
CA LYS A 123 -27.96 8.71 -20.26
C LYS A 123 -27.72 8.80 -21.76
N GLN A 124 -26.59 8.27 -22.22
CA GLN A 124 -26.28 8.18 -23.64
C GLN A 124 -27.32 7.34 -24.38
N ARG A 125 -27.81 7.89 -25.49
CA ARG A 125 -28.74 7.21 -26.39
C ARG A 125 -27.95 6.65 -27.56
N PHE A 126 -27.82 5.34 -27.62
CA PHE A 126 -27.27 4.64 -28.78
C PHE A 126 -28.25 4.75 -29.95
N LYS A 127 -27.75 5.11 -31.14
CA LYS A 127 -28.53 5.07 -32.38
C LYS A 127 -27.89 4.07 -33.35
N VAL A 128 -28.71 3.22 -33.95
CA VAL A 128 -28.28 2.32 -35.02
C VAL A 128 -28.51 3.04 -36.34
N ASN A 129 -27.46 3.21 -37.13
CA ASN A 129 -27.52 3.80 -38.46
C ASN A 129 -28.20 2.83 -39.44
N SER A 130 -28.70 3.32 -40.58
CA SER A 130 -29.31 2.52 -41.66
C SER A 130 -28.40 1.42 -42.21
N ARG A 131 -27.08 1.56 -42.01
CA ARG A 131 -26.04 0.57 -42.35
C ARG A 131 -25.83 -0.51 -41.27
N GLY A 132 -26.65 -0.55 -40.21
CA GLY A 132 -26.50 -1.47 -39.08
C GLY A 132 -25.33 -1.15 -38.13
N LYS A 133 -24.69 0.02 -38.29
CA LYS A 133 -23.57 0.46 -37.42
C LYS A 133 -24.11 1.22 -36.21
N LEU A 134 -23.53 0.97 -35.04
CA LEU A 134 -23.80 1.72 -33.81
C LEU A 134 -23.07 3.06 -33.85
N GLU A 135 -23.81 4.17 -33.74
CA GLU A 135 -23.27 5.51 -33.58
C GLU A 135 -23.35 5.87 -32.09
N VAL A 136 -22.17 6.05 -31.47
CA VAL A 136 -22.01 6.50 -30.09
C VAL A 136 -21.54 7.94 -30.12
N LYS A 137 -22.29 8.84 -29.47
CA LYS A 137 -21.91 10.24 -29.32
C LYS A 137 -21.39 10.45 -27.90
N ASP A 138 -20.07 10.45 -27.79
CA ASP A 138 -19.35 10.71 -26.55
C ASP A 138 -18.99 12.20 -26.42
N ASP A 139 -18.71 12.65 -25.19
CA ASP A 139 -18.19 14.00 -24.95
C ASP A 139 -16.78 14.12 -25.55
N PRO A 140 -16.54 15.04 -26.51
CA PRO A 140 -15.22 15.21 -27.11
C PRO A 140 -14.14 15.59 -26.08
N ASN A 141 -14.51 16.24 -24.97
CA ASN A 141 -13.55 16.62 -23.94
C ASN A 141 -13.00 15.38 -23.20
N LEU A 142 -13.86 14.41 -22.88
CA LEU A 142 -13.45 13.15 -22.24
C LEU A 142 -12.59 12.31 -23.18
N VAL A 143 -12.89 12.31 -24.48
CA VAL A 143 -12.08 11.62 -25.49
C VAL A 143 -10.69 12.25 -25.60
N ASN A 144 -10.60 13.59 -25.58
CA ASN A 144 -9.33 14.29 -25.58
C ASN A 144 -8.53 14.03 -24.29
N GLU A 145 -9.18 14.05 -23.12
CA GLU A 145 -8.52 13.73 -21.86
C GLU A 145 -7.98 12.29 -21.87
N LEU A 146 -8.74 11.34 -22.42
CA LEU A 146 -8.28 9.97 -22.60
C LEU A 146 -7.03 9.93 -23.48
N ALA A 147 -7.04 10.60 -24.64
CA ALA A 147 -5.89 10.66 -25.53
C ALA A 147 -4.65 11.27 -24.87
N GLU A 148 -4.82 12.37 -24.13
CA GLU A 148 -3.75 13.00 -23.35
C GLU A 148 -3.19 12.06 -22.28
N SER A 149 -4.06 11.35 -21.55
CA SER A 149 -3.64 10.40 -20.52
C SER A 149 -2.83 9.23 -21.12
N LEU A 150 -3.18 8.75 -22.31
CA LEU A 150 -2.44 7.72 -23.02
C LEU A 150 -1.06 8.23 -23.46
N ASN A 151 -0.98 9.46 -23.96
CA ASN A 151 0.29 10.09 -24.34
C ASN A 151 1.20 10.34 -23.13
N GLN A 152 0.63 10.77 -22.00
CA GLN A 152 1.37 10.93 -20.74
C GLN A 152 1.91 9.59 -20.24
N THR A 153 1.09 8.55 -20.20
CA THR A 153 1.54 7.22 -19.75
C THR A 153 2.59 6.62 -20.70
N ALA A 154 2.47 6.82 -22.01
CA ALA A 154 3.47 6.41 -22.99
C ALA A 154 4.81 7.14 -22.78
N SER A 155 4.77 8.47 -22.63
CA SER A 155 5.97 9.27 -22.40
C SER A 155 6.66 8.94 -21.06
N GLU A 156 5.89 8.73 -19.98
CA GLU A 156 6.42 8.26 -18.71
C GLU A 156 7.12 6.90 -18.83
N ARG A 157 6.50 5.94 -19.51
CA ARG A 157 7.09 4.59 -19.73
C ARG A 157 8.39 4.70 -20.53
N PHE A 158 8.41 5.55 -21.56
CA PHE A 158 9.59 5.82 -22.35
C PHE A 158 10.72 6.40 -21.50
N LEU A 159 10.46 7.46 -20.74
CA LEU A 159 11.46 8.11 -19.88
C LEU A 159 12.01 7.16 -18.81
N ARG A 160 11.15 6.34 -18.19
CA ARG A 160 11.60 5.33 -17.21
C ARG A 160 12.51 4.28 -17.87
N THR A 161 12.15 3.83 -19.06
CA THR A 161 12.95 2.84 -19.81
C THR A 161 14.29 3.43 -20.22
N ARG A 162 14.29 4.66 -20.76
CA ARG A 162 15.51 5.40 -21.11
C ARG A 162 16.43 5.57 -19.90
N LYS A 163 15.91 6.09 -18.77
CA LYS A 163 16.69 6.23 -17.52
C LYS A 163 17.27 4.89 -17.03
N LYS A 164 16.55 3.78 -17.22
CA LYS A 164 17.04 2.44 -16.86
C LYS A 164 18.19 2.01 -17.76
N ILE A 165 18.06 2.23 -19.08
CA ILE A 165 19.12 1.94 -20.04
C ILE A 165 20.36 2.80 -19.73
N ASP A 166 20.19 4.10 -19.51
CA ASP A 166 21.28 5.02 -19.20
C ASP A 166 22.02 4.64 -17.90
N ARG A 167 21.30 4.16 -16.88
CA ARG A 167 21.92 3.64 -15.65
C ARG A 167 22.68 2.34 -15.87
N GLN A 168 22.20 1.48 -16.76
CA GLN A 168 22.88 0.22 -17.10
C GLN A 168 24.10 0.45 -17.98
N THR A 169 24.09 1.48 -18.84
CA THR A 169 25.26 1.83 -19.63
C THR A 169 26.35 2.47 -18.79
N THR A 170 26.01 3.24 -17.75
CA THR A 170 26.99 3.84 -16.83
C THR A 170 27.45 2.92 -15.71
N SER A 171 26.69 1.89 -15.34
CA SER A 171 27.16 0.90 -14.36
C SER A 171 28.32 0.10 -14.95
N GLU A 172 29.44 0.03 -14.23
CA GLU A 172 30.56 -0.85 -14.59
C GLU A 172 30.07 -2.31 -14.53
N SER A 173 30.11 -2.99 -15.67
CA SER A 173 29.91 -4.44 -15.70
C SER A 173 31.18 -5.10 -15.13
N SER A 174 31.01 -6.15 -14.33
CA SER A 174 32.13 -6.94 -13.77
C SER A 174 33.04 -7.57 -14.83
N SER A 175 32.52 -7.73 -16.05
CA SER A 175 33.21 -8.27 -17.22
C SER A 175 33.51 -7.16 -18.23
N GLY A 176 34.69 -7.22 -18.85
CA GLY A 176 34.99 -6.45 -20.05
C GLY A 176 33.98 -6.75 -21.17
N PHE A 177 33.59 -5.72 -21.93
CA PHE A 177 32.65 -5.84 -23.05
C PHE A 177 33.19 -5.10 -24.27
N VAL A 178 33.03 -5.71 -25.45
CA VAL A 178 33.47 -5.15 -26.74
C VAL A 178 32.41 -4.23 -27.34
N ASN A 179 31.13 -4.51 -27.12
CA ASN A 179 30.01 -3.72 -27.63
C ASN A 179 28.84 -3.65 -26.64
N VAL A 180 27.89 -2.75 -26.87
CA VAL A 180 26.73 -2.53 -25.99
C VAL A 180 25.81 -3.76 -25.90
N LYS A 181 25.70 -4.55 -26.97
CA LYS A 181 24.88 -5.77 -26.97
C LYS A 181 25.49 -6.88 -26.12
N ASN A 182 26.82 -7.04 -26.16
CA ASN A 182 27.59 -7.94 -25.32
C ASN A 182 27.46 -7.53 -23.86
N LYS A 183 27.49 -6.22 -23.56
CA LYS A 183 27.22 -5.73 -22.22
C LYS A 183 25.83 -6.18 -21.72
N GLN A 184 24.78 -5.96 -22.52
CA GLN A 184 23.42 -6.38 -22.17
C GLN A 184 23.27 -7.91 -21.99
N PHE A 185 24.04 -8.67 -22.78
CA PHE A 185 24.09 -10.13 -22.68
C PHE A 185 24.79 -10.59 -21.39
N ASN A 186 25.95 -10.03 -21.07
CA ASN A 186 26.67 -10.32 -19.83
C ASN A 186 25.82 -9.97 -18.61
N ASP A 187 25.17 -8.80 -18.61
CA ASP A 187 24.23 -8.41 -17.55
C ASP A 187 23.04 -9.40 -17.43
N LYS A 188 22.64 -10.03 -18.55
CA LYS A 188 21.60 -11.07 -18.53
C LYS A 188 22.12 -12.36 -17.91
N LEU A 189 23.35 -12.76 -18.21
CA LEU A 189 24.00 -13.92 -17.59
C LEU A 189 24.14 -13.72 -16.09
N ASP A 190 24.62 -12.55 -15.64
CA ASP A 190 24.75 -12.23 -14.22
C ASP A 190 23.42 -12.34 -13.48
N ARG A 191 22.32 -11.86 -14.09
CA ARG A 191 20.97 -12.01 -13.53
C ARG A 191 20.56 -13.48 -13.39
N GLN A 192 20.89 -14.33 -14.36
CA GLN A 192 20.56 -15.75 -14.31
C GLN A 192 21.44 -16.50 -13.30
N ALA A 193 22.74 -16.20 -13.26
CA ALA A 193 23.68 -16.79 -12.30
C ALA A 193 23.25 -16.47 -10.85
N LYS A 194 22.89 -15.21 -10.56
CA LYS A 194 22.33 -14.82 -9.25
C LYS A 194 21.03 -15.55 -8.92
N LYS A 195 20.17 -15.76 -9.92
CA LYS A 195 18.91 -16.49 -9.75
C LYS A 195 19.13 -17.99 -9.51
N ALA A 196 20.12 -18.59 -10.15
CA ALA A 196 20.46 -20.00 -9.98
C ALA A 196 21.14 -20.26 -8.63
N GLY A 197 22.13 -19.44 -8.24
CA GLY A 197 22.81 -19.58 -6.95
C GLY A 197 21.89 -19.42 -5.74
N HIS A 198 20.77 -18.72 -5.88
CA HIS A 198 19.76 -18.60 -4.81
C HIS A 198 18.88 -19.86 -4.67
N ARG A 199 18.80 -20.71 -5.70
CA ARG A 199 18.01 -21.96 -5.70
C ARG A 199 18.73 -23.14 -5.08
N ASP A 200 20.06 -23.11 -5.02
CA ASP A 200 20.87 -24.19 -4.44
C ASP A 200 21.10 -24.00 -2.92
N SER A 201 20.48 -22.98 -2.31
CA SER A 201 20.61 -22.63 -0.88
C SER A 201 19.33 -22.85 -0.05
N ASP A 202 18.27 -23.39 -0.67
CA ASP A 202 17.00 -23.80 -0.03
C ASP A 202 16.84 -25.32 -0.18
#